data_AF-A0A2P4X944-F1
#
_entry.id   AF-A0A2P4X944-F1
#
_cell.length_a   1.000
_cell.length_b   1.000
_cell.length_c   1.000
_cell.angle_alpha   90.00
_cell.angle_beta   90.00
_cell.angle_gamma   90.00
#
_symmetry.space_group_name_H-M   'P 1'
#
loop_
_entity.id
_entity.type
_entity.pdbx_description
1 polymer ?
#
loop_
_entity_poly.entity_id
_entity_poly.type
_entity_poly.pdbx_seq_one_letter_code
_entity_poly.pdbx_strand_id
1 'polypeptide(L)'
;MLGVSKVALFCVSALTLLTWMPQDVNAYCPNGCNAQGTCGKNDKCTCYERQDQEDETIKYPAFKGADCSLRTCPYGDAWVQVPTATNVGHQLAECSNRGNCDYSTGHCTCYPGYEGKACERTECPNNCNGRGICLTLAAIIDGSPLNAGGTKPSDYTAWDAIKQMGCYCDQGYRGPDCSLKECPSGEDVLLAFGQNQGRDCGGRGKCNYETGECECFPGYYGTACDSQTTVN
;
A
#
# COMPACT_ATOMS: atom_id res chain seq x y z
N MET A 1 42.81 61.18 -54.14
CA MET A 1 41.65 60.36 -54.56
C MET A 1 42.13 58.90 -54.66
N LEU A 2 42.05 58.14 -53.57
CA LEU A 2 42.43 56.72 -53.54
C LEU A 2 41.18 55.90 -53.87
N GLY A 3 41.21 55.21 -55.01
CA GLY A 3 40.11 54.39 -55.51
C GLY A 3 39.92 53.14 -54.65
N VAL A 4 38.76 53.03 -54.01
CA VAL A 4 38.35 51.82 -53.31
C VAL A 4 38.12 50.72 -54.36
N SER A 5 38.83 49.60 -54.23
CA SER A 5 38.71 48.44 -55.13
C SER A 5 37.29 47.88 -55.08
N LYS A 6 36.66 47.71 -56.26
CA LYS A 6 35.31 47.14 -56.40
C LYS A 6 35.18 45.75 -55.76
N VAL A 7 36.29 45.02 -55.57
CA VAL A 7 36.33 43.69 -54.93
C VAL A 7 36.05 43.77 -53.42
N ALA A 8 36.52 44.82 -52.74
CA ALA A 8 36.30 45.00 -51.31
C ALA A 8 34.82 45.31 -50.98
N LEU A 9 34.11 45.98 -51.89
CA LEU A 9 32.70 46.33 -51.73
C LEU A 9 31.76 45.11 -51.89
N PHE A 10 32.16 44.10 -52.69
CA PHE A 10 31.39 42.87 -52.89
C PHE A 10 31.56 41.85 -51.75
N CYS A 11 32.71 41.82 -51.07
CA CYS A 11 32.90 40.94 -49.90
C CYS A 11 32.12 41.41 -48.66
N VAL A 12 31.97 42.73 -48.46
CA VAL A 12 31.23 43.27 -47.31
C VAL A 12 29.72 43.09 -47.48
N SER A 13 29.19 43.21 -48.71
CA SER A 13 27.77 42.99 -48.99
C SER A 13 27.35 41.51 -48.89
N ALA A 14 28.25 40.56 -49.19
CA ALA A 14 27.99 39.13 -49.01
C ALA A 14 27.97 38.69 -47.53
N LEU A 15 28.79 39.31 -46.65
CA LEU A 15 28.74 39.02 -45.21
C LEU A 15 27.48 39.58 -44.53
N THR A 16 26.92 40.70 -45.00
CA THR A 16 25.68 41.26 -44.45
C THR A 16 24.40 40.55 -44.91
N LEU A 17 24.48 39.69 -45.93
CA LEU A 17 23.36 38.87 -46.42
C LEU A 17 23.21 37.53 -45.66
N LEU A 18 24.24 37.10 -44.91
CA LEU A 18 24.20 35.88 -44.10
C LEU A 18 23.54 36.06 -42.71
N THR A 19 23.20 37.29 -42.32
CA THR A 19 22.55 37.59 -41.03
C THR A 19 21.02 37.67 -41.10
N TRP A 20 20.42 37.29 -42.23
CA TRP A 20 18.97 37.33 -42.48
C TRP A 20 18.43 35.96 -42.94
N MET A 21 18.92 34.87 -42.34
CA MET A 21 18.16 33.63 -42.35
C MET A 21 17.06 33.76 -41.28
N PRO A 22 15.76 33.70 -41.64
CA PRO A 22 14.73 33.49 -40.63
C PRO A 22 15.05 32.18 -39.92
N GLN A 23 15.42 32.26 -38.65
CA GLN A 23 15.50 31.10 -37.78
C GLN A 23 14.04 30.70 -37.54
N ASP A 24 13.51 29.82 -38.37
CA ASP A 24 12.26 29.14 -38.09
C ASP A 24 12.51 28.25 -36.86
N VAL A 25 12.36 28.83 -35.66
CA VAL A 25 12.32 28.08 -34.41
C VAL A 25 10.97 27.37 -34.42
N ASN A 26 10.94 26.19 -35.04
CA ASN A 26 9.81 25.30 -34.94
C ASN A 26 9.79 24.84 -33.48
N ALA A 27 8.86 25.39 -32.70
CA ALA A 27 8.68 24.97 -31.34
C ALA A 27 8.36 23.46 -31.38
N TYR A 28 9.26 22.68 -30.81
CA TYR A 28 9.14 21.24 -30.74
C TYR A 28 8.77 20.89 -29.32
N CYS A 29 7.93 19.87 -29.16
CA CYS A 29 7.58 19.41 -27.82
C CYS A 29 8.85 19.15 -26.98
N PRO A 30 8.85 19.54 -25.70
CA PRO A 30 9.97 19.31 -24.80
C PRO A 30 10.46 17.86 -24.90
N ASN A 31 11.75 17.69 -25.20
CA ASN A 31 12.43 16.39 -25.34
C ASN A 31 11.68 15.38 -26.25
N GLY A 32 10.90 15.86 -27.24
CA GLY A 32 10.09 15.00 -28.11
C GLY A 32 9.08 14.12 -27.36
N CYS A 33 8.54 14.62 -26.24
CA CYS A 33 7.70 13.84 -25.32
C CYS A 33 8.37 12.55 -24.85
N ASN A 34 9.71 12.52 -24.81
CA ASN A 34 10.56 11.39 -24.44
C ASN A 34 10.20 10.07 -25.15
N ALA A 35 9.59 10.15 -26.34
CA ALA A 35 8.95 9.01 -27.02
C ALA A 35 7.89 8.25 -26.18
N GLN A 36 7.40 8.86 -25.11
CA GLN A 36 6.38 8.35 -24.19
C GLN A 36 5.06 9.14 -24.30
N GLY A 37 4.89 9.89 -25.39
CA GLY A 37 3.66 10.63 -25.65
C GLY A 37 3.59 11.15 -27.08
N THR A 38 2.45 11.76 -27.40
CA THR A 38 2.23 12.45 -28.68
C THR A 38 2.30 13.97 -28.49
N CYS A 39 2.99 14.64 -29.41
CA CYS A 39 3.10 16.09 -29.42
C CYS A 39 1.82 16.72 -30.01
N GLY A 40 1.13 17.54 -29.21
CA GLY A 40 -0.10 18.23 -29.60
C GLY A 40 0.11 19.69 -29.98
N LYS A 41 -1.00 20.42 -30.12
CA LYS A 41 -0.97 21.89 -30.29
C LYS A 41 -0.32 22.55 -29.06
N ASN A 42 0.32 23.70 -29.27
CA ASN A 42 1.02 24.48 -28.22
C ASN A 42 2.14 23.70 -27.53
N ASP A 43 2.83 22.83 -28.25
CA ASP A 43 4.01 22.08 -27.77
C ASP A 43 3.76 21.26 -26.50
N LYS A 44 2.49 20.87 -26.31
CA LYS A 44 2.04 20.12 -25.15
C LYS A 44 2.10 18.64 -25.46
N CYS A 45 2.88 17.91 -24.68
CA CYS A 45 2.89 16.46 -24.70
C CYS A 45 1.61 15.88 -24.08
N THR A 46 1.00 14.92 -24.77
CA THR A 46 -0.02 14.02 -24.23
C THR A 46 0.65 12.67 -23.98
N CYS A 47 0.91 12.34 -22.72
CA CYS A 47 1.62 11.12 -22.35
C CYS A 47 0.78 9.85 -22.57
N TYR A 48 1.45 8.74 -22.86
CA TYR A 48 0.79 7.46 -23.05
C TYR A 48 0.18 6.93 -21.74
N GLU A 49 -0.97 6.27 -21.88
CA GLU A 49 -1.68 5.61 -20.79
C GLU A 49 -1.11 4.23 -20.50
N ARG A 50 -1.38 3.71 -19.30
CA ARG A 50 -0.98 2.36 -18.92
C ARG A 50 -1.75 1.33 -19.75
N GLN A 51 -1.05 0.31 -20.26
CA GLN A 51 -1.65 -0.79 -21.02
C GLN A 51 -1.88 -2.06 -20.18
N ASP A 52 -1.33 -2.10 -18.97
CA ASP A 52 -1.38 -3.24 -18.05
C ASP A 52 -2.57 -3.17 -17.07
N GLN A 53 -3.58 -2.35 -17.36
CA GLN A 53 -4.74 -2.19 -16.48
C GLN A 53 -5.80 -3.25 -16.80
N GLU A 54 -6.14 -4.05 -15.80
CA GLU A 54 -7.24 -5.03 -15.86
C GLU A 54 -8.61 -4.35 -15.81
N ASP A 55 -8.69 -3.13 -15.25
CA ASP A 55 -9.90 -2.31 -15.19
C ASP A 55 -9.84 -1.19 -16.25
N GLU A 56 -10.56 -1.39 -17.37
CA GLU A 56 -10.65 -0.44 -18.48
C GLU A 56 -11.29 0.91 -18.09
N THR A 57 -11.97 0.98 -16.94
CA THR A 57 -12.62 2.21 -16.46
C THR A 57 -11.64 3.16 -15.77
N ILE A 58 -10.45 2.67 -15.40
CA ILE A 58 -9.43 3.42 -14.67
C ILE A 58 -8.28 3.77 -15.63
N LYS A 59 -8.39 4.93 -16.29
CA LYS A 59 -7.32 5.48 -17.14
C LYS A 59 -6.39 6.39 -16.35
N TYR A 60 -5.24 5.86 -15.95
CA TYR A 60 -4.12 6.67 -15.47
C TYR A 60 -2.98 6.72 -16.48
N PRO A 61 -2.33 7.89 -16.65
CA PRO A 61 -1.20 8.01 -17.56
C PRO A 61 -0.04 7.16 -17.04
N ALA A 62 0.68 6.46 -17.90
CA ALA A 62 1.90 5.69 -17.54
C ALA A 62 3.08 6.62 -17.25
N PHE A 63 3.04 7.81 -17.84
CA PHE A 63 4.09 8.83 -17.73
C PHE A 63 3.47 10.21 -17.47
N LYS A 64 4.21 11.08 -16.81
CA LYS A 64 3.83 12.46 -16.49
C LYS A 64 5.01 13.42 -16.65
N GLY A 65 4.75 14.69 -16.37
CA GLY A 65 5.71 15.78 -16.60
C GLY A 65 5.50 16.46 -17.96
N ALA A 66 6.27 17.52 -18.21
CA ALA A 66 6.13 18.32 -19.42
C ALA A 66 6.52 17.55 -20.69
N ASP A 67 7.44 16.59 -20.57
CA ASP A 67 7.97 15.78 -21.66
C ASP A 67 7.70 14.28 -21.49
N CYS A 68 6.81 13.88 -20.58
CA CYS A 68 6.52 12.46 -20.30
C CYS A 68 7.76 11.64 -19.86
N SER A 69 8.78 12.27 -19.29
CA SER A 69 9.98 11.58 -18.79
C SER A 69 9.79 10.90 -17.44
N LEU A 70 8.83 11.35 -16.64
CA LEU A 70 8.56 10.81 -15.31
C LEU A 70 7.55 9.68 -15.41
N ARG A 71 7.81 8.55 -14.77
CA ARG A 71 6.81 7.49 -14.62
C ARG A 71 5.75 7.90 -13.60
N THR A 72 4.56 7.35 -13.71
CA THR A 72 3.55 7.44 -12.64
C THR A 72 3.66 6.22 -11.73
N CYS A 73 3.38 6.41 -10.44
CA CYS A 73 3.29 5.29 -9.51
C CYS A 73 1.89 4.68 -9.48
N PRO A 74 1.75 3.46 -8.93
CA PRO A 74 0.46 2.89 -8.59
C PRO A 74 -0.38 3.80 -7.70
N TYR A 75 -1.68 3.78 -7.94
CA TYR A 75 -2.68 4.44 -7.12
C TYR A 75 -3.45 3.39 -6.34
N GLY A 76 -3.79 3.71 -5.10
CA GLY A 76 -4.72 2.97 -4.29
C GLY A 76 -5.55 3.95 -3.47
N ASP A 77 -6.61 3.49 -2.84
CA ASP A 77 -7.43 4.39 -2.01
C ASP A 77 -6.55 4.99 -0.90
N ALA A 78 -6.73 6.29 -0.65
CA ALA A 78 -5.94 7.01 0.34
C ALA A 78 -6.18 6.51 1.76
N TRP A 79 -5.10 6.28 2.52
CA TRP A 79 -5.17 6.02 3.97
C TRP A 79 -5.74 7.19 4.75
N VAL A 80 -5.29 8.39 4.40
CA VAL A 80 -5.74 9.65 5.00
C VAL A 80 -5.91 10.65 3.87
N GLN A 81 -7.06 11.33 3.86
CA GLN A 81 -7.32 12.46 2.98
C GLN A 81 -8.32 13.42 3.61
N VAL A 82 -8.34 14.65 3.13
CA VAL A 82 -9.42 15.60 3.44
C VAL A 82 -10.70 15.11 2.75
N PRO A 83 -11.83 14.92 3.47
CA PRO A 83 -13.10 14.56 2.86
C PRO A 83 -13.55 15.63 1.85
N THR A 84 -13.96 15.22 0.66
CA THR A 84 -14.38 16.15 -0.41
C THR A 84 -15.88 16.42 -0.42
N ALA A 85 -16.68 15.54 0.19
CA ALA A 85 -18.12 15.66 0.35
C ALA A 85 -18.62 14.73 1.46
N THR A 86 -19.92 14.84 1.82
CA THR A 86 -20.57 13.93 2.76
C THR A 86 -20.44 12.47 2.30
N ASN A 87 -19.91 11.60 3.17
CA ASN A 87 -19.64 10.19 2.89
C ASN A 87 -18.68 9.93 1.71
N VAL A 88 -17.86 10.92 1.32
CA VAL A 88 -16.83 10.77 0.28
C VAL A 88 -15.45 10.90 0.91
N GLY A 89 -14.82 9.75 1.12
CA GLY A 89 -13.46 9.58 1.66
C GLY A 89 -12.65 8.60 0.80
N HIS A 90 -11.37 8.44 1.12
CA HIS A 90 -10.47 7.44 0.53
C HIS A 90 -10.44 7.42 -1.01
N GLN A 91 -10.34 8.58 -1.66
CA GLN A 91 -10.15 8.63 -3.12
C GLN A 91 -8.78 8.05 -3.50
N LEU A 92 -8.64 7.66 -4.76
CA LEU A 92 -7.40 7.13 -5.30
C LEU A 92 -6.28 8.17 -5.20
N ALA A 93 -5.17 7.76 -4.58
CA ALA A 93 -3.99 8.58 -4.35
C ALA A 93 -2.72 7.84 -4.77
N GLU A 94 -1.74 8.61 -5.27
CA GLU A 94 -0.43 8.07 -5.64
C GLU A 94 0.23 7.49 -4.39
N CYS A 95 0.61 6.21 -4.45
CA CYS A 95 1.12 5.47 -3.29
C CYS A 95 0.20 5.54 -2.06
N SER A 96 -1.13 5.58 -2.24
CA SER A 96 -2.15 5.60 -1.18
C SER A 96 -1.94 6.66 -0.09
N ASN A 97 -1.23 7.75 -0.40
CA ASN A 97 -0.74 8.75 0.56
C ASN A 97 0.12 8.17 1.71
N ARG A 98 0.75 7.01 1.47
CA ARG A 98 1.54 6.27 2.46
C ARG A 98 2.86 5.73 1.93
N GLY A 99 3.35 6.34 0.88
CA GLY A 99 4.70 6.17 0.39
C GLY A 99 5.12 7.34 -0.47
N ASN A 100 6.40 7.36 -0.82
CA ASN A 100 6.96 8.29 -1.79
C ASN A 100 7.09 7.59 -3.14
N CYS A 101 6.66 8.25 -4.21
CA CYS A 101 6.86 7.74 -5.55
C CYS A 101 8.27 8.06 -6.05
N ASP A 102 9.01 7.03 -6.47
CA ASP A 102 10.21 7.20 -7.29
C ASP A 102 9.78 7.30 -8.75
N TYR A 103 9.78 8.52 -9.28
CA TYR A 103 9.36 8.80 -10.66
C TYR A 103 10.31 8.27 -11.74
N SER A 104 11.52 7.83 -11.38
CA SER A 104 12.43 7.21 -12.35
C SER A 104 12.06 5.76 -12.64
N THR A 105 11.51 5.06 -11.63
CA THR A 105 11.12 3.64 -11.71
C THR A 105 9.61 3.44 -11.79
N GLY A 106 8.82 4.38 -11.29
CA GLY A 106 7.37 4.25 -11.15
C GLY A 106 6.98 3.36 -9.97
N HIS A 107 7.87 3.19 -8.98
CA HIS A 107 7.61 2.36 -7.80
C HIS A 107 7.42 3.22 -6.55
N CYS A 108 6.50 2.79 -5.69
CA CYS A 108 6.28 3.39 -4.39
C CYS A 108 7.28 2.84 -3.37
N THR A 109 7.96 3.74 -2.65
CA THR A 109 8.68 3.42 -1.43
C THR A 109 7.74 3.68 -0.25
N CYS A 110 7.22 2.61 0.35
CA CYS A 110 6.24 2.71 1.42
C CYS A 110 6.84 3.20 2.74
N TYR A 111 6.02 3.89 3.52
CA TYR A 111 6.37 4.24 4.89
C TYR A 111 6.35 3.01 5.79
N PRO A 112 7.08 3.02 6.94
CA PRO A 112 7.13 1.87 7.83
C PRO A 112 5.74 1.37 8.24
N GLY A 113 5.55 0.04 8.18
CA GLY A 113 4.29 -0.62 8.50
C GLY A 113 3.26 -0.63 7.36
N TYR A 114 3.64 -0.22 6.16
CA TYR A 114 2.80 -0.25 4.96
C TYR A 114 3.50 -0.97 3.83
N GLU A 115 2.75 -1.75 3.06
CA GLU A 115 3.25 -2.53 1.93
C GLU A 115 2.22 -2.57 0.78
N GLY A 116 2.55 -3.31 -0.27
CA GLY A 116 1.79 -3.35 -1.51
C GLY A 116 2.39 -2.44 -2.59
N LYS A 117 1.91 -2.56 -3.83
CA LYS A 117 2.49 -1.82 -4.97
C LYS A 117 2.24 -0.31 -4.87
N ALA A 118 1.15 0.07 -4.21
CA ALA A 118 0.74 1.43 -3.93
C ALA A 118 0.78 1.75 -2.43
N CYS A 119 1.42 0.95 -1.57
CA CYS A 119 1.36 1.14 -0.11
C CYS A 119 -0.06 1.11 0.46
N GLU A 120 -0.93 0.34 -0.19
CA GLU A 120 -2.38 0.32 0.00
C GLU A 120 -2.84 -0.50 1.21
N ARG A 121 -1.94 -1.29 1.82
CA ARG A 121 -2.24 -2.14 2.97
C ARG A 121 -1.15 -2.07 4.05
N THR A 122 -1.48 -2.40 5.29
CA THR A 122 -0.49 -2.49 6.37
C THR A 122 0.34 -3.76 6.25
N GLU A 123 1.53 -3.75 6.84
CA GLU A 123 2.31 -4.99 7.03
C GLU A 123 1.70 -5.82 8.17
N CYS A 124 1.85 -7.15 8.11
CA CYS A 124 1.54 -7.99 9.25
C CYS A 124 2.63 -7.86 10.33
N PRO A 125 2.25 -7.70 11.61
CA PRO A 125 3.19 -7.64 12.72
C PRO A 125 4.18 -8.81 12.70
N ASN A 126 5.49 -8.50 12.69
CA ASN A 126 6.59 -9.48 12.72
C ASN A 126 6.46 -10.64 11.71
N ASN A 127 5.78 -10.41 10.57
CA ASN A 127 5.45 -11.46 9.61
C ASN A 127 4.81 -12.70 10.27
N CYS A 128 3.93 -12.46 11.23
CA CYS A 128 3.26 -13.49 12.04
C CYS A 128 4.23 -14.46 12.74
N ASN A 129 5.46 -14.01 13.01
CA ASN A 129 6.58 -14.82 13.54
C ASN A 129 6.83 -16.15 12.78
N GLY A 130 6.36 -16.27 11.53
CA GLY A 130 6.35 -17.53 10.80
C GLY A 130 5.46 -18.63 11.40
N ARG A 131 4.47 -18.26 12.21
CA ARG A 131 3.51 -19.14 12.93
C ARG A 131 2.06 -18.78 12.61
N GLY A 132 1.82 -18.40 11.37
CA GLY A 132 0.51 -18.00 10.90
C GLY A 132 0.57 -17.45 9.50
N ILE A 133 -0.60 -17.07 9.00
CA ILE A 133 -0.80 -16.54 7.66
C ILE A 133 -1.21 -15.07 7.79
N CYS A 134 -0.53 -14.21 7.03
CA CYS A 134 -0.89 -12.80 6.93
C CYS A 134 -2.13 -12.65 6.04
N LEU A 135 -3.22 -12.17 6.62
CA LEU A 135 -4.53 -12.05 5.96
C LEU A 135 -5.11 -10.65 6.11
N THR A 136 -6.05 -10.30 5.23
CA THR A 136 -6.83 -9.07 5.37
C THR A 136 -7.79 -9.18 6.56
N LEU A 137 -8.16 -8.06 7.16
CA LEU A 137 -9.17 -8.00 8.24
C LEU A 137 -10.46 -8.72 7.83
N ALA A 138 -10.90 -8.52 6.60
CA ALA A 138 -12.07 -9.20 6.05
C ALA A 138 -11.92 -10.74 6.08
N ALA A 139 -10.78 -11.28 5.62
CA ALA A 139 -10.55 -12.71 5.61
C ALA A 139 -10.43 -13.31 7.02
N ILE A 140 -9.90 -12.55 7.99
CA ILE A 140 -9.84 -12.95 9.40
C ILE A 140 -11.25 -13.04 9.99
N ILE A 141 -12.12 -12.05 9.74
CA ILE A 141 -13.51 -12.05 10.23
C ILE A 141 -14.31 -13.22 9.65
N ASP A 142 -14.09 -13.51 8.37
CA ASP A 142 -14.74 -14.64 7.68
C ASP A 142 -14.20 -16.01 8.13
N GLY A 143 -13.07 -16.04 8.85
CA GLY A 143 -12.42 -17.28 9.30
C GLY A 143 -11.91 -18.15 8.16
N SER A 144 -11.77 -17.59 6.95
CA SER A 144 -11.39 -18.34 5.74
C SER A 144 -10.29 -17.61 4.97
N PRO A 145 -9.16 -18.28 4.69
CA PRO A 145 -8.10 -17.72 3.85
C PRO A 145 -8.52 -17.62 2.37
N LEU A 146 -9.65 -18.21 1.97
CA LEU A 146 -10.12 -18.22 0.57
C LEU A 146 -10.52 -16.82 0.07
N ASN A 147 -10.73 -15.86 0.97
CA ASN A 147 -11.03 -14.46 0.64
C ASN A 147 -9.80 -13.53 0.70
N ALA A 148 -8.58 -14.09 0.77
CA ALA A 148 -7.33 -13.33 0.78
C ALA A 148 -7.07 -12.49 -0.50
N GLY A 149 -7.85 -12.73 -1.57
CA GLY A 149 -7.67 -12.15 -2.90
C GLY A 149 -8.44 -10.86 -3.22
N GLY A 150 -8.98 -10.14 -2.24
CA GLY A 150 -9.49 -8.78 -2.46
C GLY A 150 -10.97 -8.64 -2.81
N THR A 151 -11.78 -9.68 -2.65
CA THR A 151 -13.26 -9.54 -2.68
C THR A 151 -13.75 -9.27 -1.25
N LYS A 152 -14.50 -8.19 -1.05
CA LYS A 152 -15.10 -7.90 0.27
C LYS A 152 -16.03 -9.07 0.66
N PRO A 153 -15.82 -9.75 1.79
CA PRO A 153 -16.81 -10.66 2.36
C PRO A 153 -18.12 -9.91 2.61
N SER A 154 -19.24 -10.62 2.63
CA SER A 154 -20.56 -10.05 2.88
C SER A 154 -20.68 -9.36 4.24
N ASP A 155 -19.89 -9.80 5.23
CA ASP A 155 -20.14 -9.49 6.63
C ASP A 155 -19.37 -8.24 7.11
N TYR A 156 -18.21 -7.94 6.52
CA TYR A 156 -17.43 -6.74 6.83
C TYR A 156 -17.10 -5.93 5.57
N THR A 157 -17.91 -4.90 5.32
CA THR A 157 -17.86 -4.11 4.08
C THR A 157 -17.22 -2.72 4.23
N ALA A 158 -16.62 -2.44 5.39
CA ALA A 158 -15.94 -1.18 5.64
C ALA A 158 -14.78 -0.94 4.64
N TRP A 159 -14.29 0.30 4.57
CA TRP A 159 -13.29 0.72 3.58
C TRP A 159 -11.90 0.09 3.82
N ASP A 160 -11.62 -0.27 5.07
CA ASP A 160 -10.36 -0.83 5.57
C ASP A 160 -10.33 -2.37 5.57
N ALA A 161 -11.43 -3.03 5.17
CA ALA A 161 -11.56 -4.48 5.13
C ALA A 161 -10.38 -5.19 4.44
N ILE A 162 -9.87 -4.62 3.36
CA ILE A 162 -8.73 -5.15 2.58
C ILE A 162 -7.44 -4.33 2.75
N LYS A 163 -7.42 -3.37 3.68
CA LYS A 163 -6.26 -2.50 3.94
C LYS A 163 -5.54 -2.83 5.24
N GLN A 164 -6.30 -3.19 6.27
CA GLN A 164 -5.70 -3.71 7.50
C GLN A 164 -5.37 -5.19 7.30
N MET A 165 -4.10 -5.49 7.56
CA MET A 165 -3.58 -6.85 7.57
C MET A 165 -3.37 -7.30 9.02
N GLY A 166 -3.61 -8.59 9.28
CA GLY A 166 -3.41 -9.21 10.57
C GLY A 166 -2.99 -10.66 10.43
N CYS A 167 -2.61 -11.26 11.55
CA CYS A 167 -2.14 -12.63 11.58
C CYS A 167 -3.27 -13.60 11.97
N TYR A 168 -3.50 -14.59 11.11
CA TYR A 168 -4.28 -15.77 11.45
C TYR A 168 -3.31 -16.87 11.90
N CYS A 169 -3.28 -17.14 13.19
CA CYS A 169 -2.26 -17.98 13.81
C CYS A 169 -2.49 -19.47 13.58
N ASP A 170 -1.38 -20.21 13.51
CA ASP A 170 -1.41 -21.67 13.50
C ASP A 170 -1.93 -22.20 14.84
N GLN A 171 -2.46 -23.43 14.83
CA GLN A 171 -2.96 -24.08 16.04
C GLN A 171 -1.90 -24.09 17.15
N GLY A 172 -2.29 -23.61 18.34
CA GLY A 172 -1.43 -23.51 19.50
C GLY A 172 -0.71 -22.17 19.66
N TYR A 173 -0.91 -21.22 18.74
CA TYR A 173 -0.37 -19.86 18.81
C TYR A 173 -1.47 -18.80 18.75
N ARG A 174 -1.18 -17.63 19.32
CA ARG A 174 -2.10 -16.50 19.40
C ARG A 174 -1.38 -15.16 19.48
N GLY A 175 -2.18 -14.11 19.60
CA GLY A 175 -1.71 -12.74 19.73
C GLY A 175 -1.65 -12.04 18.37
N PRO A 176 -1.29 -10.76 18.36
CA PRO A 176 -1.33 -9.93 17.15
C PRO A 176 -0.34 -10.40 16.06
N ASP A 177 0.71 -11.10 16.46
CA ASP A 177 1.80 -11.56 15.61
C ASP A 177 2.09 -13.07 15.76
N CYS A 178 1.22 -13.82 16.43
CA CYS A 178 1.40 -15.25 16.69
C CYS A 178 2.65 -15.64 17.50
N SER A 179 3.22 -14.69 18.27
CA SER A 179 4.36 -14.96 19.15
C SER A 179 3.98 -15.70 20.44
N LEU A 180 2.74 -15.59 20.88
CA LEU A 180 2.27 -16.15 22.15
C LEU A 180 1.74 -17.56 21.95
N LYS A 181 1.98 -18.46 22.89
CA LYS A 181 1.37 -19.80 22.88
C LYS A 181 -0.02 -19.77 23.50
N GLU A 182 -0.95 -20.49 22.89
CA GLU A 182 -2.27 -20.72 23.46
C GLU A 182 -2.17 -21.55 24.74
N CYS A 183 -2.90 -21.12 25.77
CA CYS A 183 -3.07 -21.90 26.98
C CYS A 183 -4.34 -22.75 26.91
N PRO A 184 -4.38 -23.90 27.61
CA PRO A 184 -5.59 -24.68 27.78
C PRO A 184 -6.74 -23.80 28.25
N SER A 185 -7.84 -23.86 27.50
CA SER A 185 -9.09 -23.18 27.84
C SER A 185 -10.13 -24.22 28.20
N GLY A 186 -10.86 -23.97 29.28
CA GLY A 186 -11.94 -24.83 29.77
C GLY A 186 -13.14 -24.02 30.20
N GLU A 187 -14.25 -24.71 30.46
CA GLU A 187 -15.43 -24.07 31.06
C GLU A 187 -15.14 -23.61 32.49
N ASP A 188 -15.72 -22.50 32.92
CA ASP A 188 -15.62 -22.07 34.32
C ASP A 188 -16.43 -23.00 35.23
N VAL A 189 -15.76 -23.70 36.13
CA VAL A 189 -16.34 -24.60 37.14
C VAL A 189 -17.38 -23.96 38.06
N LEU A 190 -17.36 -22.63 38.23
CA LEU A 190 -18.33 -21.94 39.10
C LEU A 190 -19.67 -21.67 38.40
N LEU A 191 -19.82 -22.11 37.16
CA LEU A 191 -21.05 -22.04 36.38
C LEU A 191 -21.70 -20.63 36.34
N ALA A 192 -20.87 -19.59 36.30
CA ALA A 192 -21.33 -18.22 36.16
C ALA A 192 -21.77 -17.91 34.72
N PHE A 193 -22.51 -16.83 34.51
CA PHE A 193 -22.89 -16.41 33.15
C PHE A 193 -21.62 -16.21 32.30
N GLY A 194 -21.54 -16.92 31.17
CA GLY A 194 -20.36 -16.94 30.30
C GLY A 194 -19.36 -18.07 30.57
N GLN A 195 -19.66 -19.01 31.47
CA GLN A 195 -18.77 -20.14 31.80
C GLN A 195 -18.31 -20.95 30.57
N ASN A 196 -19.15 -21.11 29.54
CA ASN A 196 -18.86 -21.93 28.36
C ASN A 196 -18.03 -21.19 27.29
N GLN A 197 -17.67 -19.93 27.55
CA GLN A 197 -16.97 -19.09 26.57
C GLN A 197 -15.47 -19.43 26.46
N GLY A 198 -14.96 -20.32 27.33
CA GLY A 198 -13.56 -20.72 27.37
C GLY A 198 -12.68 -19.56 27.83
N ARG A 199 -12.03 -19.70 28.99
CA ARG A 199 -11.02 -18.74 29.43
C ARG A 199 -9.69 -19.44 29.59
N ASP A 200 -8.62 -18.70 29.31
CA ASP A 200 -7.26 -19.15 29.59
C ASP A 200 -7.19 -19.68 31.03
N CYS A 201 -6.73 -20.92 31.18
CA CYS A 201 -6.62 -21.58 32.47
C CYS A 201 -7.93 -21.57 33.27
N GLY A 202 -9.08 -21.76 32.60
CA GLY A 202 -10.43 -21.76 33.21
C GLY A 202 -10.82 -20.41 33.84
N GLY A 203 -9.99 -19.38 33.65
CA GLY A 203 -10.03 -18.13 34.42
C GLY A 203 -9.67 -18.29 35.90
N ARG A 204 -8.97 -19.36 36.27
CA ARG A 204 -8.50 -19.68 37.63
C ARG A 204 -7.00 -19.97 37.69
N GLY A 205 -6.27 -19.60 36.64
CA GLY A 205 -4.82 -19.59 36.62
C GLY A 205 -4.29 -18.46 35.77
N LYS A 206 -2.97 -18.29 35.81
CA LYS A 206 -2.23 -17.40 34.90
C LYS A 206 -1.65 -18.23 33.78
N CYS A 207 -1.86 -17.79 32.54
CA CYS A 207 -1.21 -18.39 31.38
C CYS A 207 0.24 -17.90 31.27
N ASN A 208 1.20 -18.82 31.19
CA ASN A 208 2.54 -18.51 30.73
C ASN A 208 2.57 -18.61 29.20
N TYR A 209 2.55 -17.47 28.52
CA TYR A 209 2.51 -17.41 27.06
C TYR A 209 3.80 -17.85 26.35
N GLU A 210 4.90 -18.06 27.08
CA GLU A 210 6.15 -18.61 26.52
C GLU A 210 6.11 -20.14 26.46
N THR A 211 5.48 -20.79 27.45
CA THR A 211 5.38 -22.26 27.53
C THR A 211 4.03 -22.79 27.03
N GLY A 212 2.95 -22.02 27.16
CA GLY A 212 1.56 -22.46 26.94
C GLY A 212 0.97 -23.17 28.16
N GLU A 213 1.59 -23.04 29.33
CA GLU A 213 1.19 -23.74 30.56
C GLU A 213 0.46 -22.83 31.54
N CYS A 214 -0.41 -23.42 32.35
CA CYS A 214 -1.22 -22.71 33.33
C CYS A 214 -0.66 -22.83 34.75
N GLU A 215 -0.48 -21.69 35.41
CA GLU A 215 -0.20 -21.60 36.85
C GLU A 215 -1.51 -21.40 37.62
N CYS A 216 -2.04 -22.47 38.21
CA CYS A 216 -3.32 -22.44 38.91
C CYS A 216 -3.28 -21.65 40.22
N PHE A 217 -4.35 -20.92 40.51
CA PHE A 217 -4.55 -20.28 41.81
C PHE A 217 -4.80 -21.32 42.90
N PRO A 218 -4.53 -21.00 44.19
CA PRO A 218 -4.77 -21.91 45.30
C PRO A 218 -6.20 -22.47 45.30
N GLY A 219 -6.33 -23.78 45.52
CA GLY A 219 -7.61 -24.48 45.48
C GLY A 219 -8.05 -24.98 44.09
N TYR A 220 -7.29 -24.68 43.03
CA TYR A 220 -7.54 -25.15 41.67
C TYR A 220 -6.36 -25.97 41.14
N TYR A 221 -6.65 -27.00 40.34
CA TYR A 221 -5.65 -27.88 39.74
C TYR A 221 -6.11 -28.39 38.37
N GLY A 222 -5.24 -29.16 37.70
CA GLY A 222 -5.42 -29.61 36.32
C GLY A 222 -4.66 -28.75 35.32
N THR A 223 -4.51 -29.22 34.09
CA THR A 223 -3.77 -28.51 33.03
C THR A 223 -4.45 -27.20 32.60
N ALA A 224 -5.76 -27.09 32.83
CA ALA A 224 -6.56 -25.90 32.55
C ALA A 224 -7.09 -25.23 33.82
N CYS A 225 -6.64 -25.62 35.03
CA CYS A 225 -7.16 -25.11 36.30
C CYS A 225 -8.69 -25.18 36.44
N ASP A 226 -9.28 -26.19 35.82
CA ASP A 226 -10.72 -26.45 35.68
C ASP A 226 -11.24 -27.46 36.70
N SER A 227 -10.44 -27.78 37.73
CA SER A 227 -10.82 -28.67 38.82
C SER A 227 -10.59 -27.98 40.16
N GLN A 228 -11.58 -28.02 41.04
CA GLN A 228 -11.49 -27.47 42.40
C GLN A 228 -11.16 -28.57 43.40
N THR A 229 -10.23 -28.31 44.32
CA THR A 229 -10.02 -29.16 45.50
C THR A 229 -10.76 -28.57 46.70
N THR A 230 -11.35 -29.43 47.51
CA THR A 230 -11.94 -29.06 48.82
C THR A 230 -10.93 -29.17 49.96
N VAL A 231 -9.71 -29.62 49.67
CA VAL A 231 -8.64 -29.79 50.65
C VAL A 231 -7.84 -28.49 50.71
N ASN A 232 -7.99 -27.76 51.82
CA ASN A 232 -7.17 -26.61 52.21
C ASN A 232 -5.78 -27.05 52.64
#